data_AF-A0A7Y1UWG0-F1
#
_entry.id   AF-A0A7Y1UWG0-F1
#
_cell.length_a   1.000
_cell.length_b   1.000
_cell.length_c   1.000
_cell.angle_alpha   90.00
_cell.angle_beta   90.00
_cell.angle_gamma   90.00
#
_symmetry.space_group_name_H-M   'P 1'
#
loop_
_entity.id
_entity.type
_entity.pdbx_description
1 polymer ?
#
loop_
_entity_poly.entity_id
_entity_poly.type
_entity_poly.pdbx_seq_one_letter_code
_entity_poly.pdbx_strand_id
1 'polypeptide(L)'
;MKGSHVEYEMRRRWPGPKGTRSSASLAIGERIEQPTQLEHFLSARWGLYTMLGKRLSFAKVEHEPWPLHRAELLALEDDLAAAAGYPALGRPDHVMYSPGVSVRIERPRYV
;
A
#
# COMPACT_ATOMS: atom_id res chain seq x y z
N MET A 1 22.75 8.49 14.63
CA MET A 1 22.03 7.19 14.60
C MET A 1 21.68 6.91 13.16
N LYS A 2 22.06 5.75 12.60
CA LYS A 2 21.65 5.38 11.24
C LYS A 2 20.13 5.15 11.27
N GLY A 3 19.36 5.97 10.55
CA GLY A 3 17.93 5.75 10.38
C GLY A 3 17.69 4.35 9.79
N SER A 4 16.66 3.66 10.25
CA SER A 4 16.27 2.37 9.69
C SER A 4 15.87 2.55 8.22
N HIS A 5 16.51 1.78 7.34
CA HIS A 5 16.27 1.78 5.91
C HIS A 5 15.44 0.56 5.51
N VAL A 6 14.48 0.73 4.61
CA VAL A 6 13.67 -0.37 4.07
C VAL A 6 13.75 -0.36 2.55
N GLU A 7 14.00 -1.53 1.99
CA GLU A 7 13.87 -1.81 0.56
C GLU A 7 12.63 -2.68 0.35
N TYR A 8 11.83 -2.30 -0.65
CA TYR A 8 10.66 -3.04 -1.06
C TYR A 8 10.79 -3.36 -2.53
N GLU A 9 10.60 -4.64 -2.89
CA GLU A 9 10.53 -5.08 -4.28
C GLU A 9 9.22 -5.84 -4.52
N MET A 10 8.60 -5.55 -5.65
CA MET A 10 7.39 -6.20 -6.11
C MET A 10 7.59 -6.74 -7.52
N ARG A 11 6.99 -7.91 -7.78
CA ARG A 11 6.80 -8.43 -9.14
C ARG A 11 5.36 -8.84 -9.35
N ARG A 12 4.71 -8.27 -10.35
CA ARG A 12 3.35 -8.63 -10.76
C ARG A 12 3.34 -10.02 -11.37
N ARG A 13 2.63 -10.96 -10.72
CA ARG A 13 2.48 -12.35 -11.22
C ARG A 13 1.25 -12.54 -12.11
N TRP A 14 0.17 -11.82 -11.82
CA TRP A 14 -1.11 -11.85 -12.51
C TRP A 14 -1.99 -10.69 -11.98
N PRO A 15 -2.95 -10.13 -12.75
CA PRO A 15 -3.17 -10.32 -14.19
C PRO A 15 -2.05 -9.66 -15.01
N GLY A 16 -2.08 -9.80 -16.35
CA GLY A 16 -1.04 -9.24 -17.22
C GLY A 16 -0.98 -7.70 -17.24
N PRO A 17 0.13 -7.09 -17.71
CA PRO A 17 1.36 -7.75 -18.15
C PRO A 17 2.13 -8.38 -16.98
N LYS A 18 2.61 -9.62 -17.16
CA LYS A 18 3.36 -10.34 -16.12
C LYS A 18 4.79 -9.84 -16.08
N GLY A 19 5.39 -9.85 -14.89
CA GLY A 19 6.80 -9.48 -14.74
C GLY A 19 7.04 -7.98 -14.57
N THR A 20 6.01 -7.13 -14.64
CA THR A 20 6.07 -5.74 -14.18
C THR A 20 6.66 -5.68 -12.79
N ARG A 21 7.59 -4.76 -12.57
CA ARG A 21 8.29 -4.59 -11.30
C ARG A 21 8.01 -3.22 -10.71
N SER A 22 8.20 -3.14 -9.40
CA SER A 22 8.25 -1.90 -8.67
C SER A 22 9.28 -2.07 -7.56
N SER A 23 10.14 -1.09 -7.36
CA SER A 23 11.10 -1.05 -6.27
C SER A 23 11.04 0.31 -5.58
N ALA A 24 11.17 0.31 -4.26
CA ALA A 24 11.21 1.53 -3.48
C ALA A 24 12.21 1.38 -2.33
N SER A 25 12.95 2.45 -2.04
CA SER A 25 13.83 2.55 -0.88
C SER A 25 13.44 3.73 -0.01
N LEU A 26 13.37 3.48 1.30
CA LEU A 26 12.80 4.42 2.28
C LEU A 26 13.77 4.62 3.45
N ALA A 27 13.93 5.87 3.88
CA ALA A 27 14.43 6.17 5.22
C ALA A 27 13.25 6.33 6.18
N ILE A 28 13.19 5.49 7.22
CA ILE A 28 12.15 5.58 8.24
C ILE A 28 12.53 6.67 9.26
N GLY A 29 11.59 7.57 9.50
CA GLY A 29 11.68 8.63 10.48
C GLY A 29 10.86 8.34 11.75
N GLU A 30 10.47 9.42 12.41
CA GLU A 30 9.78 9.38 13.70
C GLU A 30 8.39 8.73 13.61
N ARG A 31 7.97 8.17 14.74
CA ARG A 31 6.61 7.63 14.90
C ARG A 31 5.58 8.76 14.83
N ILE A 32 4.47 8.49 14.16
CA ILE A 32 3.30 9.38 14.14
C ILE A 32 2.40 8.98 15.30
N GLU A 33 2.43 9.75 16.39
CA GLU A 33 1.58 9.50 17.56
C GLU A 33 0.12 9.88 17.33
N GLN A 34 -0.12 10.90 16.51
CA GLN A 34 -1.46 11.42 16.20
C GLN A 34 -1.61 11.57 14.68
N PRO A 35 -2.16 10.55 13.99
CA PRO A 35 -2.37 10.63 12.56
C PRO A 35 -3.33 11.76 12.19
N THR A 36 -3.02 12.49 11.12
CA THR A 36 -3.97 13.43 10.51
C THR A 36 -5.17 12.70 9.93
N GLN A 37 -6.24 13.44 9.57
CA GLN A 37 -7.39 12.83 8.91
C GLN A 37 -7.04 12.13 7.59
N LEU A 38 -6.09 12.70 6.82
CA LEU A 38 -5.63 12.09 5.58
C LEU A 38 -4.85 10.80 5.86
N GLU A 39 -3.95 10.80 6.84
CA GLU A 39 -3.17 9.62 7.22
C GLU A 39 -4.04 8.49 7.77
N HIS A 40 -5.07 8.84 8.56
CA HIS A 40 -6.09 7.91 8.99
C HIS A 40 -6.87 7.36 7.80
N PHE A 41 -7.33 8.21 6.87
CA PHE A 41 -8.03 7.77 5.66
C PHE A 41 -7.20 6.82 4.78
N LEU A 42 -5.91 7.10 4.60
CA LEU A 42 -5.02 6.28 3.77
C LEU A 42 -4.74 4.90 4.39
N SER A 43 -4.73 4.81 5.73
CA SER A 43 -4.35 3.59 6.46
C SER A 43 -5.53 2.75 6.95
N ALA A 44 -6.63 3.37 7.37
CA ALA A 44 -7.78 2.71 7.99
C ALA A 44 -8.83 2.29 6.94
N ARG A 45 -8.46 1.36 6.06
CA ARG A 45 -9.34 0.84 4.99
C ARG A 45 -10.00 -0.47 5.43
N TRP A 46 -11.26 -0.36 5.85
CA TRP A 46 -12.05 -1.46 6.44
C TRP A 46 -12.78 -2.37 5.43
N GLY A 47 -12.50 -2.20 4.13
CA GLY A 47 -13.23 -2.89 3.07
C GLY A 47 -12.35 -3.25 1.88
N LEU A 48 -12.47 -4.49 1.42
CA LEU A 48 -11.85 -5.01 0.21
C LEU A 48 -12.92 -5.20 -0.86
N TYR A 49 -12.71 -4.60 -2.03
CA TYR A 49 -13.52 -4.85 -3.23
C TYR A 49 -12.70 -5.66 -4.23
N THR A 50 -13.32 -6.68 -4.81
CA THR A 50 -12.68 -7.55 -5.80
C THR A 50 -13.70 -8.13 -6.77
N MET A 51 -13.22 -8.69 -7.88
CA MET A 51 -14.04 -9.42 -8.84
C MET A 51 -13.94 -10.93 -8.57
N LEU A 52 -15.05 -11.56 -8.22
CA LEU A 52 -15.18 -13.03 -8.23
C LEU A 52 -15.86 -13.44 -9.53
N GLY A 53 -15.05 -13.94 -10.47
CA GLY A 53 -15.48 -14.11 -11.86
C GLY A 53 -15.83 -12.74 -12.47
N LYS A 54 -17.10 -12.58 -12.90
CA LYS A 54 -17.61 -11.33 -13.48
C LYS A 54 -18.44 -10.49 -12.50
N ARG A 55 -18.42 -10.80 -11.21
CA ARG A 55 -19.25 -10.12 -10.20
C ARG A 55 -18.40 -9.35 -9.20
N LEU A 56 -18.80 -8.10 -8.96
CA LEU A 56 -18.24 -7.30 -7.88
C LEU A 56 -18.60 -7.94 -6.55
N SER A 57 -17.58 -8.11 -5.70
CA SER A 57 -17.70 -8.69 -4.37
C SER A 57 -17.01 -7.80 -3.36
N PHE A 58 -17.51 -7.84 -2.13
CA PHE A 58 -17.04 -7.09 -1.00
C PHE A 58 -16.69 -8.03 0.15
N ALA A 59 -15.59 -7.75 0.85
CA ALA A 59 -15.25 -8.37 2.13
C ALA A 59 -14.92 -7.28 3.15
N LYS A 60 -15.33 -7.48 4.41
CA LYS A 60 -14.87 -6.63 5.49
C LYS A 60 -13.41 -6.95 5.81
N VAL A 61 -12.68 -5.91 6.15
CA VAL A 61 -11.28 -5.97 6.61
C VAL A 61 -11.27 -5.42 8.02
N GLU A 62 -10.67 -6.16 8.94
CA GLU A 62 -10.47 -5.75 10.33
C GLU A 62 -8.98 -5.80 10.65
N HIS A 63 -8.49 -4.73 11.26
CA HIS A 63 -7.13 -4.61 11.76
C HIS A 63 -7.10 -3.60 12.91
N GLU A 64 -6.10 -3.73 13.80
CA GLU A 64 -5.80 -2.68 14.77
C GLU A 64 -5.29 -1.41 14.08
N PRO A 65 -5.35 -0.22 14.70
CA PRO A 65 -4.72 0.98 14.15
C PRO A 65 -3.25 0.73 13.77
N TRP A 66 -2.88 1.13 12.56
CA TRP A 66 -1.52 0.90 12.07
C TRP A 66 -0.51 1.72 12.89
N PRO A 67 0.60 1.13 13.37
CA PRO A 67 1.73 1.88 13.90
C PRO A 67 2.40 2.65 12.75
N LEU A 68 2.14 3.94 12.61
CA LEU A 68 2.63 4.74 11.49
C LEU A 68 3.93 5.49 11.82
N HIS A 69 4.80 5.63 10.82
CA HIS A 69 6.04 6.39 10.87
C HIS A 69 6.12 7.35 9.68
N ARG A 70 6.72 8.52 9.91
CA ARG A 70 7.20 9.38 8.83
C ARG A 70 8.22 8.59 8.01
N ALA A 71 8.24 8.80 6.71
CA ALA A 71 9.22 8.17 5.85
C ALA A 71 9.61 9.10 4.70
N GLU A 72 10.88 9.07 4.34
CA GLU A 72 11.42 9.75 3.17
C GLU A 72 11.66 8.72 2.07
N LEU A 73 11.12 8.99 0.89
CA LEU A 73 11.40 8.22 -0.31
C LEU A 73 12.78 8.60 -0.87
N LEU A 74 13.68 7.62 -0.92
CA LEU A 74 15.04 7.79 -1.43
C LEU A 74 15.14 7.42 -2.92
N ALA A 75 14.50 6.32 -3.32
CA ALA A 75 14.37 5.91 -4.71
C ALA A 75 13.02 5.21 -4.97
N LEU A 76 12.52 5.37 -6.19
CA LEU A 76 11.31 4.71 -6.70
C LEU A 76 11.49 4.41 -8.18
N GLU A 77 11.41 3.14 -8.53
CA GLU A 77 11.23 2.68 -9.91
C GLU A 77 9.91 1.93 -9.97
N ASP A 78 8.91 2.48 -10.67
CA ASP A 78 7.56 1.89 -10.68
C ASP A 78 6.98 1.80 -12.09
N ASP A 79 6.79 0.56 -12.55
CA ASP A 79 6.10 0.26 -13.81
C ASP A 79 4.62 -0.11 -13.60
N LEU A 80 4.13 -0.15 -12.35
CA LEU A 80 2.79 -0.66 -12.05
C LEU A 80 1.69 0.28 -12.53
N ALA A 81 1.87 1.59 -12.41
CA ALA A 81 0.91 2.58 -12.91
C ALA A 81 0.68 2.40 -14.43
N ALA A 82 1.76 2.35 -15.20
CA ALA A 82 1.71 2.10 -16.64
C ALA A 82 1.09 0.74 -16.96
N ALA A 83 1.46 -0.32 -16.23
CA ALA A 83 0.87 -1.65 -16.39
C ALA A 83 -0.62 -1.73 -15.99
N ALA A 84 -1.13 -0.74 -15.26
CA ALA A 84 -2.54 -0.59 -14.93
C ALA A 84 -3.27 0.37 -15.89
N GLY A 85 -2.59 0.92 -16.89
CA GLY A 85 -3.17 1.82 -17.90
C GLY A 85 -3.19 3.29 -17.49
N TYR A 86 -2.46 3.68 -16.46
CA TYR A 86 -2.32 5.06 -16.00
C TYR A 86 -1.06 5.72 -16.58
N PRO A 87 -1.05 7.06 -16.73
CA PRO A 87 0.19 7.79 -17.02
C PRO A 87 1.19 7.67 -15.86
N ALA A 88 2.44 8.05 -16.11
CA ALA A 88 3.45 8.14 -15.06
C ALA A 88 2.97 9.10 -13.95
N LEU A 89 3.00 8.63 -12.70
CA LEU A 89 2.45 9.35 -11.54
C LEU A 89 3.45 10.31 -10.87
N GLY A 90 4.73 10.23 -11.21
CA GLY A 90 5.77 11.08 -10.61
C GLY A 90 6.08 10.72 -9.15
N ARG A 91 6.61 11.68 -8.39
CA ARG A 91 6.93 11.50 -6.96
C ARG A 91 5.62 11.56 -6.14
N PRO A 92 5.41 10.65 -5.17
CA PRO A 92 4.22 10.69 -4.33
C PRO A 92 4.19 11.92 -3.42
N ASP A 93 3.00 12.49 -3.24
CA ASP A 93 2.76 13.59 -2.30
C ASP A 93 2.85 13.15 -0.83
N HIS A 94 2.68 11.85 -0.57
CA HIS A 94 2.59 11.31 0.78
C HIS A 94 3.34 9.97 0.91
N VAL A 95 4.18 9.85 1.94
CA VAL A 95 4.97 8.65 2.21
C VAL A 95 4.92 8.34 3.71
N MET A 96 4.54 7.11 4.04
CA MET A 96 4.54 6.58 5.41
C MET A 96 5.05 5.15 5.42
N TYR A 97 5.60 4.75 6.56
CA TYR A 97 5.97 3.37 6.83
C TYR A 97 5.17 2.82 8.01
N SER A 98 4.92 1.52 7.99
CA SER A 98 4.44 0.78 9.16
C SER A 98 5.11 -0.59 9.20
N PRO A 99 5.49 -1.10 10.40
CA PRO A 99 5.96 -2.47 10.54
C PRO A 99 4.87 -3.53 10.32
N GLY A 100 3.62 -3.11 10.09
CA GLY A 100 2.49 -4.00 9.83
C GLY A 100 1.64 -4.30 11.05
N VAL A 101 0.48 -4.89 10.79
CA VAL A 101 -0.48 -5.37 11.79
C VAL A 101 -1.06 -6.70 11.33
N SER A 102 -1.66 -7.43 12.27
CA SER A 102 -2.49 -8.59 11.93
C SER A 102 -3.78 -8.12 11.27
N VAL A 103 -4.10 -8.70 10.12
CA VAL A 103 -5.30 -8.36 9.33
C VAL A 103 -6.21 -9.58 9.23
N ARG A 104 -7.51 -9.37 9.48
CA ARG A 104 -8.56 -10.35 9.22
C ARG A 104 -9.39 -9.89 8.03
N ILE A 105 -9.59 -10.77 7.06
CA ILE A 105 -10.45 -10.53 5.90
C ILE A 105 -11.57 -11.55 5.94
N GLU A 106 -12.81 -11.07 5.99
CA GLU A 106 -13.99 -11.94 5.96
C GLU A 106 -14.14 -12.64 4.60
N ARG A 107 -15.01 -13.67 4.54
CA ARG A 107 -15.38 -14.28 3.26
C ARG A 107 -16.07 -13.24 2.37
N PRO A 108 -15.64 -13.06 1.11
CA PRO A 108 -16.29 -12.12 0.21
C PRO A 108 -17.74 -12.50 -0.07
N ARG A 109 -18.61 -11.50 -0.11
CA ARG A 109 -20.02 -11.59 -0.53
C ARG A 109 -20.24 -10.73 -1.77
N TYR A 110 -21.16 -11.14 -2.64
CA TYR A 110 -21.55 -10.28 -3.76
C TYR A 110 -22.13 -8.96 -3.23
N VAL A 111 -21.83 -7.88 -3.95
CA VAL A 111 -22.42 -6.56 -3.72
C VAL A 111 -23.83 -6.54 -4.32
#